data_AF-A0A2E4Z6B9-F1
#
_entry.id   AF-A0A2E4Z6B9-F1
#
_cell.length_a   1.000
_cell.length_b   1.000
_cell.length_c   1.000
_cell.angle_alpha   90.00
_cell.angle_beta   90.00
_cell.angle_gamma   90.00
#
_symmetry.space_group_name_H-M   'P 1'
#
loop_
_entity.id
_entity.type
_entity.pdbx_description
1 polymer ?
#
loop_
_entity_poly.entity_id
_entity_poly.type
_entity_poly.pdbx_seq_one_letter_code
_entity_poly.pdbx_strand_id
1 'polypeptide(L)'
;MNDGIPPPRGERWNASTLNGSKAPQTGILRNPIYMGVKQWNRLTMKRNPTTGKRISRTNQAEDVQSLSLPHLAIVDAATFRRVQEMFPQTEKDHPSKYRRAKTLFSGLMKCGCCGAGMSMKDKSKGRIRIQCSTMKESRSCSNTRAFYLDEIAEAALDGFAEKLSAPAAMEQFVKSYNSERTRLAADVIEKRRVIDKQLGLLKMKEDKLWSDYDGGILEGRIANDRIMNVKREMDELEVKKPLPRKPSPCTLAPWRVS
;
A
#
# COMPACT_ATOMS: atom_id res chain seq x y z
N MET A 1 -11.59 -1.17 -26.79
CA MET A 1 -12.90 -0.58 -26.46
C MET A 1 -13.08 0.55 -27.46
N ASN A 2 -13.60 0.22 -28.63
CA ASN A 2 -13.69 1.15 -29.77
C ASN A 2 -15.12 1.69 -29.96
N ASP A 3 -16.08 1.24 -29.16
CA ASP A 3 -17.51 1.49 -29.38
C ASP A 3 -18.01 2.78 -28.71
N GLY A 4 -17.11 3.64 -28.20
CA GLY A 4 -17.44 4.96 -27.66
C GLY A 4 -18.25 4.97 -26.35
N ILE A 5 -18.48 3.83 -25.71
CA ILE A 5 -19.29 3.73 -24.48
C ILE A 5 -18.56 4.41 -23.31
N PRO A 6 -19.13 5.47 -22.69
CA PRO A 6 -18.49 6.16 -21.57
C PRO A 6 -18.50 5.30 -20.30
N PRO A 7 -17.46 5.40 -19.45
CA PRO A 7 -17.46 4.72 -18.16
C PRO A 7 -18.43 5.38 -17.17
N PRO A 8 -18.92 4.64 -16.15
CA PRO A 8 -19.84 5.19 -15.15
C PRO A 8 -19.26 6.36 -14.34
N ARG A 9 -17.92 6.37 -14.16
CA ARG A 9 -17.16 7.46 -13.55
C ARG A 9 -15.77 7.54 -14.15
N GLY A 10 -15.22 8.76 -14.19
CA GLY A 10 -13.88 9.04 -14.71
C GLY A 10 -13.84 9.10 -16.24
N GLU A 11 -12.64 9.20 -16.79
CA GLU A 11 -12.44 9.37 -18.24
C GLU A 11 -12.36 8.03 -19.00
N ARG A 12 -12.02 6.94 -18.31
CA ARG A 12 -11.67 5.67 -18.96
C ARG A 12 -12.21 4.46 -18.19
N TRP A 13 -12.60 3.44 -18.94
CA TRP A 13 -12.86 2.12 -18.38
C TRP A 13 -11.58 1.54 -17.79
N ASN A 14 -11.68 0.98 -16.59
CA ASN A 14 -10.58 0.30 -15.94
C ASN A 14 -11.00 -1.13 -15.55
N ALA A 15 -10.04 -2.05 -15.57
CA ALA A 15 -10.30 -3.45 -15.26
C ALA A 15 -10.82 -3.66 -13.83
N SER A 16 -10.36 -2.85 -12.86
CA SER A 16 -10.81 -2.93 -11.47
C SER A 16 -12.29 -2.55 -11.26
N THR A 17 -12.86 -1.69 -12.09
CA THR A 17 -14.26 -1.26 -12.02
C THR A 17 -15.17 -2.35 -12.59
N LEU A 18 -14.73 -3.03 -13.65
CA LEU A 18 -15.45 -4.16 -14.24
C LEU A 18 -15.38 -5.40 -13.34
N ASN A 19 -14.16 -5.82 -13.00
CA ASN A 19 -13.90 -7.09 -12.34
C ASN A 19 -13.99 -7.01 -10.81
N GLY A 20 -13.54 -5.89 -10.24
CA GLY A 20 -13.33 -5.67 -8.81
C GLY A 20 -12.75 -6.87 -8.05
N SER A 21 -13.20 -7.07 -6.81
CA SER A 21 -12.68 -8.08 -5.89
C SER A 21 -13.71 -9.16 -5.57
N LYS A 22 -13.29 -10.44 -5.68
CA LYS A 22 -13.40 -11.46 -4.64
C LYS A 22 -14.53 -11.33 -3.62
N ALA A 23 -14.07 -11.23 -2.38
CA ALA A 23 -14.76 -10.58 -1.29
C ALA A 23 -14.38 -9.08 -1.25
N PRO A 24 -15.31 -8.16 -0.99
CA PRO A 24 -16.75 -8.36 -0.71
C PRO A 24 -17.63 -8.42 -1.98
N GLN A 25 -17.17 -8.88 -3.15
CA GLN A 25 -17.86 -8.77 -4.45
C GLN A 25 -17.97 -7.32 -4.94
N THR A 26 -16.82 -6.65 -5.05
CA THR A 26 -16.75 -5.32 -5.67
C THR A 26 -16.63 -5.45 -7.18
N GLY A 27 -17.04 -4.41 -7.92
CA GLY A 27 -17.03 -4.39 -9.38
C GLY A 27 -18.39 -4.68 -10.01
N ILE A 28 -18.55 -4.26 -11.26
CA ILE A 28 -19.81 -4.38 -12.00
C ILE A 28 -20.15 -5.85 -12.21
N LEU A 29 -19.22 -6.66 -12.72
CA LEU A 29 -19.49 -8.05 -13.08
C LEU A 29 -19.72 -8.97 -11.87
N ARG A 30 -19.37 -8.54 -10.66
CA ARG A 30 -19.56 -9.31 -9.42
C ARG A 30 -20.79 -8.90 -8.61
N ASN A 31 -21.54 -7.88 -9.04
CA ASN A 31 -22.61 -7.32 -8.22
C ASN A 31 -23.90 -8.16 -8.32
N PRO A 32 -24.36 -8.82 -7.23
CA PRO A 32 -25.52 -9.72 -7.27
C PRO A 32 -26.85 -9.03 -7.61
N ILE A 33 -26.91 -7.70 -7.52
CA ILE A 33 -28.12 -6.95 -7.89
C ILE A 33 -28.52 -7.21 -9.34
N TYR A 34 -27.55 -7.52 -10.21
CA TYR A 34 -27.82 -7.80 -11.61
C TYR A 34 -28.58 -9.11 -11.84
N MET A 35 -28.56 -10.05 -10.88
CA MET A 35 -29.44 -11.22 -10.88
C MET A 35 -30.68 -11.03 -9.98
N GLY A 36 -30.91 -9.81 -9.49
CA GLY A 36 -32.03 -9.51 -8.61
C GLY A 36 -31.78 -9.85 -7.14
N VAL A 37 -30.52 -9.90 -6.68
CA VAL A 37 -30.20 -10.12 -5.25
C VAL A 37 -29.54 -8.88 -4.67
N LYS A 38 -30.21 -8.20 -3.74
CA LYS A 38 -29.64 -7.06 -3.02
C LYS A 38 -28.88 -7.56 -1.80
N GLN A 39 -27.58 -7.27 -1.75
CA GLN A 39 -26.75 -7.54 -0.58
C GLN A 39 -26.24 -6.26 0.06
N TRP A 40 -26.30 -6.18 1.39
CA TRP A 40 -25.74 -5.07 2.17
C TRP A 40 -24.98 -5.58 3.39
N ASN A 41 -24.33 -4.67 4.11
CA ASN A 41 -23.43 -4.99 5.22
C ASN A 41 -22.26 -5.92 4.86
N ARG A 42 -21.73 -5.83 3.63
CA ARG A 42 -20.62 -6.67 3.16
C ARG A 42 -19.24 -6.22 3.65
N LEU A 43 -19.11 -4.98 4.09
CA LEU A 43 -17.82 -4.37 4.44
C LEU A 43 -17.98 -3.35 5.56
N THR A 44 -17.07 -3.43 6.54
CA THR A 44 -16.92 -2.42 7.60
C THR A 44 -15.61 -1.67 7.44
N MET A 45 -15.66 -0.34 7.64
CA MET A 45 -14.48 0.51 7.69
C MET A 45 -13.98 0.63 9.13
N LYS A 46 -12.83 0.04 9.44
CA LYS A 46 -12.20 0.16 10.77
C LYS A 46 -11.00 1.11 10.71
N ARG A 47 -10.86 1.99 11.70
CA ARG A 47 -9.66 2.83 11.83
C ARG A 47 -8.52 1.99 12.41
N ASN A 48 -7.36 1.99 11.75
CA ASN A 48 -6.17 1.35 12.26
C ASN A 48 -5.63 2.18 13.45
N PRO A 49 -5.45 1.59 14.63
CA PRO A 49 -4.99 2.33 15.81
C PRO A 49 -3.52 2.79 15.69
N THR A 50 -2.67 2.04 14.99
CA THR A 50 -1.25 2.35 14.81
C THR A 50 -0.99 3.37 13.71
N THR A 51 -1.73 3.29 12.59
CA THR A 51 -1.47 4.15 11.41
C THR A 51 -2.47 5.29 11.25
N GLY A 52 -3.55 5.30 12.04
CA GLY A 52 -4.64 6.27 11.94
C GLY A 52 -5.51 6.14 10.68
N LYS A 53 -5.11 5.31 9.70
CA LYS A 53 -5.78 5.14 8.40
C LYS A 53 -7.02 4.26 8.52
N ARG A 54 -8.04 4.55 7.73
CA ARG A 54 -9.22 3.68 7.57
C ARG A 54 -8.83 2.46 6.71
N ILE A 55 -9.15 1.26 7.20
CA ILE A 55 -8.96 0.00 6.48
C ILE A 55 -10.32 -0.66 6.30
N SER A 56 -10.56 -1.12 5.08
CA SER A 56 -11.73 -1.91 4.72
C SER A 56 -11.57 -3.36 5.20
N ARG A 57 -12.57 -3.88 5.91
CA ARG A 57 -12.64 -5.28 6.36
C ARG A 57 -13.93 -5.91 5.86
N THR A 58 -13.82 -7.01 5.13
CA THR A 58 -14.98 -7.82 4.74
C THR A 58 -15.66 -8.35 6.00
N ASN A 59 -16.98 -8.25 6.07
CA ASN A 59 -17.76 -8.85 7.17
C ASN A 59 -17.92 -10.36 6.95
N GLN A 60 -18.26 -11.09 8.01
CA GLN A 60 -18.54 -12.52 7.91
C GLN A 60 -19.83 -12.75 7.12
N ALA A 61 -19.99 -13.93 6.53
CA ALA A 61 -21.12 -14.23 5.66
C ALA A 61 -22.47 -14.12 6.40
N GLU A 62 -22.46 -14.44 7.69
CA GLU A 62 -23.62 -14.39 8.59
C GLU A 62 -24.08 -12.95 8.86
N ASP A 63 -23.16 -11.99 8.81
CA ASP A 63 -23.46 -10.56 8.97
C ASP A 63 -24.00 -9.93 7.67
N VAL A 64 -23.81 -10.59 6.52
CA VAL A 64 -24.24 -10.08 5.21
C VAL A 64 -25.74 -10.33 5.03
N GLN A 65 -26.49 -9.23 4.98
CA GLN A 65 -27.92 -9.30 4.75
C GLN A 65 -28.21 -9.35 3.24
N SER A 66 -29.13 -10.23 2.85
CA SER A 66 -29.51 -10.48 1.46
C SER A 66 -31.03 -10.42 1.29
N LEU A 67 -31.49 -9.76 0.24
CA LEU A 67 -32.90 -9.65 -0.13
C LEU A 67 -33.09 -10.02 -1.61
N SER A 68 -34.05 -10.90 -1.88
CA SER A 68 -34.44 -11.26 -3.24
C SER A 68 -35.36 -10.18 -3.83
N LEU A 69 -34.93 -9.57 -4.93
CA LEU A 69 -35.63 -8.54 -5.69
C LEU A 69 -35.59 -8.92 -7.19
N PRO A 70 -36.34 -9.96 -7.62
CA PRO A 70 -36.29 -10.45 -9.01
C PRO A 70 -36.63 -9.39 -10.06
N HIS A 71 -37.49 -8.42 -9.70
CA HIS A 71 -37.88 -7.30 -10.58
C HIS A 71 -36.75 -6.32 -10.90
N LEU A 72 -35.62 -6.37 -10.17
CA LEU A 72 -34.42 -5.57 -10.47
C LEU A 72 -33.36 -6.35 -11.26
N ALA A 73 -33.61 -7.62 -11.58
CA ALA A 73 -32.68 -8.43 -12.34
C ALA A 73 -32.53 -7.87 -13.77
N ILE A 74 -31.28 -7.64 -14.18
CA ILE A 74 -30.93 -7.24 -15.55
C ILE A 74 -30.53 -8.48 -16.37
N VAL A 75 -29.98 -9.50 -15.72
CA VAL A 75 -29.59 -10.78 -16.31
C VAL A 75 -30.16 -11.93 -15.50
N ASP A 76 -30.37 -13.08 -16.13
CA ASP A 76 -30.81 -14.28 -15.42
C ASP A 76 -29.69 -14.85 -14.52
N ALA A 77 -30.10 -15.63 -13.52
CA ALA A 77 -29.18 -16.20 -12.55
C ALA A 77 -28.17 -17.18 -13.16
N ALA A 78 -28.53 -17.90 -14.23
CA ALA A 78 -27.62 -18.85 -14.87
C ALA A 78 -26.50 -18.12 -15.63
N THR A 79 -26.85 -17.07 -16.38
CA THR A 79 -25.89 -16.18 -17.05
C THR A 79 -24.96 -15.52 -16.03
N PHE A 80 -25.50 -14.99 -14.92
CA PHE A 80 -24.67 -14.38 -13.88
C PHE A 80 -23.66 -15.38 -13.28
N ARG A 81 -24.12 -16.60 -12.94
CA ARG A 81 -23.26 -17.66 -12.38
C ARG A 81 -22.16 -18.07 -13.35
N ARG A 82 -22.49 -18.23 -14.64
CA ARG A 82 -21.50 -18.54 -15.68
C ARG A 82 -20.41 -17.48 -15.76
N VAL A 83 -20.76 -16.19 -15.61
CA VAL A 83 -19.77 -15.11 -15.52
C VAL A 83 -18.89 -15.23 -14.26
N GLN A 84 -19.47 -15.61 -13.12
CA GLN A 84 -18.69 -15.84 -11.90
C GLN A 84 -17.68 -16.98 -12.05
N GLU A 85 -18.05 -18.05 -12.77
CA GLU A 85 -17.19 -19.20 -13.03
C GLU A 85 -16.01 -18.87 -13.96
N MET A 86 -16.18 -17.89 -14.86
CA MET A 86 -15.10 -17.41 -15.74
C MET A 86 -13.98 -16.68 -14.99
N PHE A 87 -14.22 -16.19 -13.77
CA PHE A 87 -13.14 -15.60 -12.98
C PHE A 87 -12.14 -16.68 -12.54
N PRO A 88 -10.83 -16.37 -12.53
CA PRO A 88 -9.83 -17.32 -12.06
C PRO A 88 -10.14 -17.75 -10.62
N GLN A 89 -10.24 -19.07 -10.41
CA GLN A 89 -10.58 -19.68 -9.11
C GLN A 89 -9.47 -19.49 -8.07
N THR A 90 -8.24 -19.30 -8.54
CA THR A 90 -7.11 -18.95 -7.68
C THR A 90 -7.22 -17.48 -7.30
N GLU A 91 -7.44 -17.19 -6.02
CA GLU A 91 -7.00 -15.92 -5.44
C GLU A 91 -5.49 -15.88 -5.60
N LYS A 92 -5.00 -15.40 -6.74
CA LYS A 92 -3.61 -14.96 -6.80
C LYS A 92 -3.49 -13.91 -5.71
N ASP A 93 -2.62 -14.19 -4.73
CA ASP A 93 -2.33 -13.29 -3.64
C ASP A 93 -2.33 -11.86 -4.16
N HIS A 94 -3.19 -11.02 -3.58
CA HIS A 94 -3.32 -9.63 -4.04
C HIS A 94 -1.90 -9.06 -4.14
N PRO A 95 -1.51 -8.41 -5.25
CA PRO A 95 -0.14 -7.89 -5.43
C PRO A 95 0.31 -6.88 -4.34
N SER A 96 -0.55 -6.56 -3.38
CA SER A 96 -0.26 -5.80 -2.17
C SER A 96 0.38 -6.65 -1.06
N LYS A 97 0.19 -7.98 -1.05
CA LYS A 97 0.83 -8.91 -0.11
C LYS A 97 2.35 -8.94 -0.34
N TYR A 98 2.78 -8.84 -1.59
CA TYR A 98 4.19 -8.65 -1.92
C TYR A 98 4.51 -7.16 -1.93
N ARG A 99 5.29 -6.69 -0.95
CA ARG A 99 5.85 -5.35 -0.99
C ARG A 99 6.73 -5.26 -2.23
N ARG A 100 6.24 -4.62 -3.30
CA ARG A 100 7.02 -4.40 -4.51
C ARG A 100 8.29 -3.65 -4.11
N ALA A 101 9.45 -4.19 -4.50
CA ALA A 101 10.72 -3.50 -4.33
C ALA A 101 10.59 -2.11 -4.94
N LYS A 102 10.79 -1.08 -4.12
CA LYS A 102 10.81 0.30 -4.59
C LYS A 102 12.11 0.49 -5.36
N THR A 103 11.99 1.01 -6.57
CA THR A 103 13.11 1.45 -7.40
C THR A 103 13.29 2.96 -7.24
N LEU A 104 14.46 3.50 -7.63
CA LEU A 104 14.81 4.92 -7.51
C LEU A 104 13.68 5.87 -7.94
N PHE A 105 13.06 5.61 -9.08
CA PHE A 105 12.03 6.49 -9.67
C PHE A 105 10.60 5.98 -9.48
N SER A 106 10.37 5.11 -8.51
CA SER A 106 9.02 4.61 -8.19
C SER A 106 8.06 5.75 -7.82
N GLY A 107 7.01 5.92 -8.63
CA GLY A 107 5.98 6.96 -8.43
C GLY A 107 6.31 8.33 -9.04
N LEU A 108 7.52 8.52 -9.55
CA LEU A 108 7.94 9.79 -10.18
C LEU A 108 7.80 9.74 -11.71
N MET A 109 7.99 8.58 -12.33
CA MET A 109 7.94 8.44 -13.79
C MET A 109 6.52 8.61 -14.36
N LYS A 110 6.40 9.47 -15.37
CA LYS A 110 5.16 9.74 -16.11
C LYS A 110 5.31 9.42 -17.59
N CYS A 111 4.23 9.02 -18.21
CA CYS A 111 4.13 8.81 -19.65
C CYS A 111 3.99 10.16 -20.36
N GLY A 112 4.89 10.49 -21.30
CA GLY A 112 4.83 11.73 -22.06
C GLY A 112 3.58 11.89 -22.94
N CYS A 113 2.87 10.80 -23.26
CA CYS A 113 1.69 10.87 -24.13
C CYS A 113 0.39 11.15 -23.37
N CYS A 114 0.22 10.62 -22.16
CA CYS A 114 -1.04 10.70 -21.42
C CYS A 114 -0.90 11.19 -19.97
N GLY A 115 0.31 11.52 -19.52
CA GLY A 115 0.57 11.95 -18.15
C GLY A 115 0.41 10.87 -17.07
N ALA A 116 -0.05 9.66 -17.42
CA ALA A 116 -0.23 8.57 -16.46
C ALA A 116 1.11 8.06 -15.93
N GLY A 117 1.11 7.42 -14.77
CA GLY A 117 2.31 6.79 -14.22
C GLY A 117 2.84 5.66 -15.08
N MET A 118 4.13 5.38 -14.99
CA MET A 118 4.76 4.19 -15.59
C MET A 118 4.74 3.03 -14.59
N SER A 119 4.46 1.81 -15.04
CA SER A 119 4.43 0.60 -14.20
C SER A 119 5.29 -0.52 -14.79
N MET A 120 5.73 -1.45 -13.93
CA MET A 120 6.49 -2.63 -14.37
C MET A 120 5.65 -3.47 -15.35
N LYS A 121 6.25 -3.81 -16.49
CA LYS A 121 5.67 -4.70 -17.49
C LYS A 121 6.07 -6.14 -17.18
N ASP A 122 7.36 -6.44 -17.30
CA ASP A 122 7.95 -7.76 -17.14
C ASP A 122 9.47 -7.63 -16.88
N LYS A 123 10.14 -8.79 -16.76
CA LYS A 123 11.60 -8.89 -16.78
C LYS A 123 12.04 -9.54 -18.09
N SER A 124 13.01 -8.95 -18.76
CA SER A 124 13.61 -9.48 -19.99
C SER A 124 15.12 -9.40 -19.88
N LYS A 125 15.82 -10.51 -20.17
CA LYS A 125 17.28 -10.61 -20.04
C LYS A 125 17.79 -10.17 -18.65
N GLY A 126 17.07 -10.55 -17.59
CA GLY A 126 17.38 -10.14 -16.20
C GLY A 126 17.05 -8.69 -15.83
N ARG A 127 16.70 -7.85 -16.81
CA ARG A 127 16.44 -6.41 -16.63
C ARG A 127 14.94 -6.12 -16.51
N ILE A 128 14.58 -5.09 -15.76
CA ILE A 128 13.18 -4.68 -15.54
C ILE A 128 12.74 -3.80 -16.69
N ARG A 129 11.60 -4.13 -17.32
CA ARG A 129 10.94 -3.25 -18.28
C ARG A 129 9.72 -2.58 -17.67
N ILE A 130 9.52 -1.32 -18.03
CA ILE A 130 8.37 -0.51 -17.64
C ILE A 130 7.56 -0.09 -18.87
N GLN A 131 6.27 0.18 -18.66
CA GLN A 131 5.34 0.64 -19.68
C GLN A 131 4.33 1.61 -19.06
N CYS A 132 3.71 2.44 -19.90
CA CYS A 132 2.58 3.27 -19.50
C CYS A 132 1.47 2.42 -18.83
N SER A 133 1.07 2.81 -17.61
CA SER A 133 0.02 2.11 -16.88
C SER A 133 -1.32 2.13 -17.61
N THR A 134 -1.71 3.26 -18.19
CA THR A 134 -2.94 3.39 -18.98
C THR A 134 -2.95 2.46 -20.19
N MET A 135 -1.83 2.36 -20.92
CA MET A 135 -1.71 1.44 -22.03
C MET A 135 -1.85 -0.02 -21.56
N LYS A 136 -1.18 -0.37 -20.45
CA LYS A 136 -1.23 -1.72 -19.89
C LYS A 136 -2.64 -2.12 -19.45
N GLU A 137 -3.36 -1.23 -18.77
CA GLU A 137 -4.65 -1.54 -18.16
C GLU A 137 -5.84 -1.42 -19.13
N SER A 138 -5.84 -0.40 -19.99
CA SER A 138 -7.03 -0.05 -20.80
C SER A 138 -6.74 0.09 -22.29
N ARG A 139 -5.46 0.02 -22.70
CA ARG A 139 -5.00 0.23 -24.09
C ARG A 139 -5.46 1.56 -24.71
N SER A 140 -5.75 2.57 -23.88
CA SER A 140 -6.27 3.88 -24.30
C SER A 140 -5.19 4.95 -24.48
N CYS A 141 -3.92 4.58 -24.36
CA CYS A 141 -2.77 5.46 -24.60
C CYS A 141 -2.03 4.98 -25.86
N SER A 142 -1.61 5.91 -26.72
CA SER A 142 -0.83 5.58 -27.93
C SER A 142 0.58 5.05 -27.62
N ASN A 143 1.07 5.23 -26.39
CA ASN A 143 2.39 4.75 -25.99
C ASN A 143 2.39 3.24 -25.69
N THR A 144 2.62 2.44 -26.73
CA THR A 144 2.72 0.98 -26.68
C THR A 144 4.11 0.47 -26.31
N ARG A 145 5.13 1.35 -26.31
CA ARG A 145 6.53 0.98 -26.10
C ARG A 145 6.79 0.57 -24.65
N ALA A 146 7.70 -0.37 -24.48
CA ALA A 146 8.27 -0.73 -23.20
C ALA A 146 9.73 -0.25 -23.16
N PHE A 147 10.15 0.24 -22.00
CA PHE A 147 11.48 0.80 -21.79
C PHE A 147 12.19 0.04 -20.68
N TYR A 148 13.51 -0.08 -20.76
CA TYR A 148 14.28 -0.63 -19.65
C TYR A 148 14.41 0.41 -18.53
N LEU A 149 14.20 -0.02 -17.30
CA LEU A 149 14.17 0.88 -16.14
C LEU A 149 15.56 1.44 -15.80
N ASP A 150 16.59 0.63 -15.96
CA ASP A 150 17.99 1.00 -15.72
C ASP A 150 18.46 2.06 -16.71
N GLU A 151 18.16 1.93 -18.01
CA GLU A 151 18.49 2.95 -19.02
C GLU A 151 17.85 4.31 -18.70
N ILE A 152 16.57 4.32 -18.31
CA ILE A 152 15.90 5.56 -17.88
C ILE A 152 16.55 6.11 -16.61
N ALA A 153 16.93 5.23 -15.68
CA ALA A 153 17.51 5.63 -14.43
C ALA A 153 18.90 6.25 -14.61
N GLU A 154 19.74 5.64 -15.44
CA GLU A 154 21.07 6.12 -15.81
C GLU A 154 20.98 7.48 -16.51
N ALA A 155 20.18 7.59 -17.57
CA ALA A 155 20.01 8.87 -18.28
C ALA A 155 19.47 9.99 -17.38
N ALA A 156 18.59 9.67 -16.42
CA ALA A 156 18.10 10.65 -15.46
C ALA A 156 19.21 11.08 -14.48
N LEU A 157 19.98 10.12 -13.96
CA LEU A 157 21.09 10.40 -13.04
C LEU A 157 22.20 11.20 -13.71
N ASP A 158 22.54 10.90 -14.96
CA ASP A 158 23.52 11.64 -15.74
C ASP A 158 23.07 13.09 -15.96
N GLY A 159 21.82 13.30 -16.36
CA GLY A 159 21.25 14.63 -16.50
C GLY A 159 21.18 15.41 -15.17
N PHE A 160 21.01 14.72 -14.03
CA PHE A 160 21.14 15.34 -12.72
C PHE A 160 22.59 15.72 -12.41
N ALA A 161 23.55 14.82 -12.68
CA ALA A 161 24.96 15.07 -12.43
C ALA A 161 25.47 16.27 -13.24
N GLU A 162 25.08 16.37 -14.51
CA GLU A 162 25.42 17.51 -15.37
C GLU A 162 24.84 18.82 -14.82
N LYS A 163 23.56 18.86 -14.44
CA LYS A 163 22.92 20.07 -13.92
C LYS A 163 23.40 20.47 -12.51
N LEU A 164 23.85 19.51 -11.73
CA LEU A 164 24.43 19.73 -10.40
C LEU A 164 25.94 20.00 -10.44
N SER A 165 26.57 19.98 -11.62
CA SER A 165 28.01 20.27 -11.78
C SER A 165 28.38 21.73 -11.47
N ALA A 166 27.40 22.64 -11.46
CA ALA A 166 27.61 24.02 -11.03
C ALA A 166 27.88 24.09 -9.52
N PRO A 167 28.97 24.72 -9.06
CA PRO A 167 29.33 24.78 -7.63
C PRO A 167 28.21 25.30 -6.73
N ALA A 168 27.46 26.32 -7.17
CA ALA A 168 26.32 26.88 -6.43
C ALA A 168 25.15 25.89 -6.29
N ALA A 169 24.90 25.07 -7.32
CA ALA A 169 23.86 24.05 -7.28
C ALA A 169 24.25 22.89 -6.34
N MET A 170 25.55 22.54 -6.33
CA MET A 170 26.10 21.51 -5.46
C MET A 170 26.05 21.91 -3.97
N GLU A 171 26.36 23.16 -3.65
CA GLU A 171 26.24 23.69 -2.28
C GLU A 171 24.78 23.67 -1.79
N GLN A 172 23.84 24.15 -2.62
CA GLN A 172 22.42 24.12 -2.29
C GLN A 172 21.88 22.70 -2.16
N PHE A 173 22.38 21.76 -2.97
CA PHE A 173 22.07 20.34 -2.86
C PHE A 173 22.52 19.77 -1.51
N VAL A 174 23.78 19.99 -1.12
CA VAL A 174 24.32 19.47 0.16
C VAL A 174 23.57 20.06 1.35
N LYS A 175 23.26 21.36 1.32
CA LYS A 175 22.45 22.02 2.35
C LYS A 175 21.06 21.37 2.48
N SER A 176 20.37 21.21 1.36
CA SER A 176 19.03 20.60 1.32
C SER A 176 19.07 19.13 1.76
N TYR A 177 20.05 18.36 1.28
CA TYR A 177 20.27 16.97 1.63
C TYR A 177 20.52 16.77 3.13
N ASN A 178 21.38 17.59 3.72
CA ASN A 178 21.68 17.54 5.15
C ASN A 178 20.47 17.94 5.99
N SER A 179 19.71 18.97 5.57
CA SER A 179 18.47 19.35 6.26
C SER A 179 17.44 18.22 6.28
N GLU A 180 17.27 17.52 5.15
CA GLU A 180 16.36 16.39 5.02
C GLU A 180 16.82 15.19 5.84
N ARG A 181 18.13 14.88 5.85
CA ARG A 181 18.73 13.86 6.72
C ARG A 181 18.46 14.15 8.20
N THR A 182 18.62 15.40 8.63
CA THR A 182 18.34 15.82 10.00
C THR A 182 16.85 15.68 10.33
N ARG A 183 15.96 16.08 9.42
CA ARG A 183 14.50 15.91 9.59
C ARG A 183 14.13 14.44 9.74
N LEU A 184 14.61 13.57 8.86
CA LEU A 184 14.33 12.14 8.91
C LEU A 184 14.88 11.49 10.18
N ALA A 185 16.05 11.92 10.67
CA ALA A 185 16.60 11.46 11.94
C ALA A 185 15.71 11.90 13.12
N ALA A 186 15.23 13.15 13.13
CA ALA A 186 14.29 13.64 14.13
C ALA A 186 12.97 12.84 14.15
N ASP A 187 12.40 12.54 12.98
CA ASP A 187 11.21 11.70 12.84
C ASP A 187 11.41 10.29 13.43
N VAL A 188 12.59 9.71 13.24
CA VAL A 188 12.95 8.40 13.81
C VAL A 188 13.04 8.48 15.34
N ILE A 189 13.66 9.54 15.86
CA ILE A 189 13.77 9.78 17.31
C ILE A 189 12.37 9.94 17.92
N GLU A 190 11.50 10.73 17.31
CA GLU A 190 10.15 10.96 17.83
C GLU A 190 9.30 9.68 17.81
N LYS A 191 9.34 8.91 16.71
CA LYS A 191 8.66 7.60 16.64
C LYS A 191 9.16 6.64 17.72
N ARG A 192 10.47 6.63 17.95
CA ARG A 192 11.06 5.82 19.02
C ARG A 192 10.59 6.27 20.39
N ARG A 193 10.57 7.57 20.67
CA ARG A 193 10.09 8.16 21.93
C ARG A 193 8.64 7.75 22.22
N VAL A 194 7.77 7.76 21.22
CA VAL A 194 6.37 7.32 21.33
C VAL A 194 6.29 5.83 21.68
N ILE A 195 7.06 4.98 21.00
CA ILE A 195 7.10 3.53 21.28
C ILE A 195 7.65 3.25 22.68
N ASP A 196 8.74 3.91 23.07
CA ASP A 196 9.35 3.75 24.40
C ASP A 196 8.38 4.17 25.51
N LYS A 197 7.59 5.22 25.31
CA LYS A 197 6.52 5.61 26.25
C LYS A 197 5.44 4.53 26.35
N GLN A 198 5.01 3.95 25.23
CA GLN A 198 4.02 2.87 25.21
C GLN A 198 4.54 1.61 25.91
N LEU A 199 5.79 1.22 25.66
CA LEU A 199 6.45 0.12 26.34
C LEU A 199 6.54 0.35 27.85
N GLY A 200 6.86 1.58 28.29
CA GLY A 200 6.86 1.93 29.71
C GLY A 200 5.48 1.76 30.37
N LEU A 201 4.40 2.17 29.70
CA LEU A 201 3.04 1.98 30.19
C LEU A 201 2.63 0.50 30.27
N LEU A 202 3.04 -0.32 29.28
CA LEU A 202 2.77 -1.76 29.29
C LEU A 202 3.56 -2.48 30.39
N LYS A 203 4.82 -2.09 30.63
CA LYS A 203 5.62 -2.61 31.75
C LYS A 203 4.97 -2.31 33.10
N MET A 204 4.54 -1.06 33.33
CA MET A 204 3.79 -0.72 34.55
C MET A 204 2.50 -1.53 34.71
N LYS A 205 1.82 -1.84 33.60
CA LYS A 205 0.62 -2.69 33.62
C LYS A 205 0.97 -4.15 33.94
N GLU A 206 2.07 -4.67 33.40
CA GLU A 206 2.59 -6.00 33.74
C GLU A 206 2.93 -6.07 35.24
N ASP A 207 3.67 -5.10 35.77
CA ASP A 207 4.03 -5.04 37.20
C ASP A 207 2.78 -4.99 38.09
N LYS A 208 1.76 -4.22 37.70
CA LYS A 208 0.49 -4.19 38.41
C LYS A 208 -0.25 -5.53 38.38
N LEU A 209 -0.26 -6.21 37.23
CA LEU A 209 -0.91 -7.53 37.12
C LEU A 209 -0.22 -8.58 38.01
N TRP A 210 1.11 -8.51 38.14
CA TRP A 210 1.85 -9.33 39.09
C TRP A 210 1.49 -8.98 40.54
N SER A 211 1.46 -7.70 40.90
CA SER A 211 1.06 -7.26 42.24
C SER A 211 -0.36 -7.69 42.61
N ASP A 212 -1.32 -7.62 41.68
CA ASP A 212 -2.70 -8.05 41.89
C ASP A 212 -2.82 -9.58 42.06
N TYR A 213 -1.94 -10.35 41.37
CA TYR A 213 -1.84 -11.80 41.54
C TYR A 213 -1.25 -12.17 42.91
N ASP A 214 -0.12 -11.54 43.28
CA ASP A 214 0.54 -11.77 44.57
C ASP A 214 -0.36 -11.36 45.75
N GLY A 215 -1.19 -10.32 45.56
CA GLY A 215 -2.20 -9.87 46.53
C GLY A 215 -3.47 -10.73 46.58
N GLY A 216 -3.59 -11.78 45.76
CA GLY A 216 -4.73 -12.69 45.73
C GLY A 216 -6.01 -12.11 45.12
N ILE A 217 -5.92 -10.96 44.44
CA ILE A 217 -7.06 -10.30 43.79
C ILE A 217 -7.40 -10.98 42.46
N LEU A 218 -6.39 -11.54 41.78
CA LEU A 218 -6.52 -12.24 40.50
C LEU A 218 -6.24 -13.74 40.64
N GLU A 219 -7.12 -14.54 40.03
CA GLU A 219 -6.89 -15.97 39.87
C GLU A 219 -5.73 -16.23 38.88
N GLY A 220 -4.86 -17.19 39.19
CA GLY A 220 -3.63 -17.45 38.44
C GLY A 220 -3.83 -17.74 36.95
N ARG A 221 -4.92 -18.42 36.57
CA ARG A 221 -5.23 -18.66 35.15
C ARG A 221 -5.53 -17.35 34.40
N ILE A 222 -6.29 -16.45 35.01
CA ILE A 222 -6.65 -15.15 34.43
C ILE A 222 -5.45 -14.21 34.42
N ALA A 223 -4.63 -14.22 35.48
CA ALA A 223 -3.39 -13.46 35.55
C ALA A 223 -2.43 -13.86 34.42
N ASN A 224 -2.20 -15.15 34.23
CA ASN A 224 -1.30 -15.66 33.19
C ASN A 224 -1.77 -15.26 31.77
N ASP A 225 -3.06 -15.40 31.45
CA ASP A 225 -3.58 -14.98 30.14
C ASP A 225 -3.39 -13.47 29.89
N ARG A 226 -3.69 -12.63 30.90
CA ARG A 226 -3.50 -11.18 30.80
C ARG A 226 -2.04 -10.79 30.65
N ILE A 227 -1.13 -11.41 31.40
CA ILE A 227 0.31 -11.17 31.32
C ILE A 227 0.83 -11.58 29.94
N MET A 228 0.43 -12.74 29.42
CA MET A 228 0.83 -13.20 28.08
C MET A 228 0.35 -12.24 26.98
N ASN A 229 -0.86 -11.71 27.11
CA ASN A 229 -1.38 -10.70 26.18
C ASN A 229 -0.54 -9.40 26.22
N VAL A 230 -0.17 -8.92 27.42
CA VAL A 230 0.68 -7.72 27.58
C VAL A 230 2.08 -7.96 27.01
N LYS A 231 2.70 -9.11 27.29
CA LYS A 231 4.01 -9.49 26.74
C LYS A 231 3.99 -9.55 25.22
N ARG A 232 2.95 -10.13 24.62
CA ARG A 232 2.77 -10.14 23.17
C ARG A 232 2.69 -8.73 22.59
N GLU A 233 1.93 -7.83 23.22
CA GLU A 233 1.86 -6.43 22.79
C GLU A 233 3.21 -5.72 22.90
N MET A 234 3.99 -6.01 23.95
CA MET A 234 5.35 -5.49 24.11
C MET A 234 6.29 -6.00 23.02
N ASP A 235 6.29 -7.30 22.73
CA ASP A 235 7.09 -7.90 21.67
C ASP A 235 6.76 -7.30 20.30
N GLU A 236 5.46 -7.11 20.02
CA GLU A 236 5.01 -6.45 18.79
C GLU A 236 5.49 -5.00 18.66
N LEU A 237 5.57 -4.26 19.77
CA LEU A 237 6.07 -2.89 19.79
C LEU A 237 7.58 -2.83 19.68
N GLU A 238 8.31 -3.74 20.31
CA GLU A 238 9.77 -3.82 20.23
C GLU A 238 10.23 -4.12 18.79
N VAL A 239 9.53 -5.02 18.09
CA VAL A 239 9.77 -5.30 16.66
C VAL A 239 9.53 -4.06 15.77
N LYS A 240 8.58 -3.19 16.15
CA LYS A 240 8.26 -1.96 15.40
C LYS A 240 9.21 -0.80 15.72
N LYS A 241 10.04 -0.92 16.75
CA LYS A 241 10.93 0.14 17.22
C LYS A 241 12.04 0.41 16.20
N PRO A 242 12.18 1.66 15.71
CA PRO A 242 13.19 1.95 14.71
C PRO A 242 14.59 1.99 15.33
N LEU A 243 15.57 1.44 14.61
CA LEU A 243 16.97 1.49 15.02
C LEU A 243 17.50 2.94 15.00
N PRO A 244 18.27 3.35 16.02
CA PRO A 244 18.92 4.65 15.99
C PRO A 244 19.92 4.70 14.84
N ARG A 245 19.79 5.70 13.97
CA ARG A 245 20.82 6.04 12.98
C ARG A 245 21.21 7.49 13.20
N LYS A 246 22.47 7.72 13.58
CA LYS A 246 23.02 9.07 13.59
C LYS A 246 23.10 9.55 12.13
N PRO A 247 22.62 10.76 11.79
CA PRO A 247 22.76 11.26 10.44
C PRO A 247 24.25 11.55 10.18
N SER A 248 24.87 10.78 9.29
CA SER A 248 26.18 11.16 8.74
C SER A 248 25.96 12.31 7.76
N PRO A 249 26.49 13.52 8.02
CA PRO A 249 26.35 14.64 7.10
C PRO A 249 27.11 14.34 5.80
N CYS A 250 26.53 14.75 4.69
CA CYS A 250 27.24 14.82 3.42
C CYS A 250 28.08 16.11 3.42
N THR A 251 29.38 15.99 3.22
CA THR A 251 30.29 17.12 3.06
C THR A 251 30.80 17.15 1.63
N LEU A 252 30.92 18.35 1.06
CA LEU A 252 31.63 18.51 -0.20
C LEU A 252 33.12 18.34 0.08
N ALA A 253 33.76 17.43 -0.65
CA ALA A 253 35.21 17.46 -0.74
C ALA A 253 35.63 18.76 -1.43
N PRO A 254 36.76 19.38 -1.03
CA PRO A 254 37.26 20.57 -1.71
C PRO A 254 37.39 20.27 -3.21
N TRP A 255 36.76 21.11 -4.03
CA TRP A 255 36.81 21.00 -5.48
C TRP A 255 38.26 21.17 -5.92
N ARG A 256 38.90 20.11 -6.42
CA ARG A 256 40.21 20.23 -7.06
C ARG A 256 39.97 20.91 -8.40
N VAL A 257 40.22 22.21 -8.43
CA VAL A 257 40.33 22.97 -9.68
C VAL A 257 41.61 22.46 -10.36
N SER A 258 41.45 21.76 -11.48
CA SER A 258 42.54 21.43 -12.41
C SER A 258 42.52 22.40 -13.57
#